data_AF-A0A3M1TW45-F1
#
_entry.id   AF-A0A3M1TW45-F1
#
_cell.length_a   1.000
_cell.length_b   1.000
_cell.length_c   1.000
_cell.angle_alpha   90.00
_cell.angle_beta   90.00
_cell.angle_gamma   90.00
#
_symmetry.space_group_name_H-M   'P 1'
#
loop_
_entity.id
_entity.type
_entity.pdbx_description
1 polymer ?
#
loop_
_entity_poly.entity_id
_entity_poly.type
_entity_poly.pdbx_seq_one_letter_code
_entity_poly.pdbx_strand_id
1 'polypeptide(L)'
;MLLWIIFLVLIGGFLALDLGVFHKKSHVVSTREALSWTVVWVSISLLFSVVVYLAYRGGWVENPDSLQPDEAVLKYLTGYLIELSLSMDNIFVIAMIFAYFAVPRQYQHRVLFWGILGAVFFRAGMIVFGVVLIHKFSWMTYLFGALL
;
A
#
# COMPACT_ATOMS: atom_id res chain seq x y z
N MET A 1 18.56 3.02 9.65
CA MET A 1 18.35 1.54 9.60
C MET A 1 17.31 1.01 10.60
N LEU A 2 17.38 1.36 11.89
CA LEU A 2 16.43 0.89 12.93
C LEU A 2 14.95 1.21 12.60
N LEU A 3 14.67 2.43 12.12
CA LEU A 3 13.33 2.87 11.72
C LEU A 3 12.74 2.03 10.58
N TRP A 4 13.56 1.63 9.61
CA TRP A 4 13.15 0.76 8.51
C TRP A 4 12.79 -0.65 9.00
N ILE A 5 13.56 -1.18 9.94
CA ILE A 5 13.28 -2.48 10.56
C ILE A 5 11.98 -2.42 11.36
N ILE A 6 11.79 -1.38 12.18
CA ILE A 6 10.55 -1.17 12.94
C ILE A 6 9.36 -1.04 11.99
N PHE A 7 9.48 -0.25 10.93
CA PHE A 7 8.43 -0.06 9.93
C PHE A 7 8.06 -1.36 9.22
N LEU A 8 9.06 -2.13 8.75
CA LEU A 8 8.84 -3.41 8.09
C LEU A 8 8.23 -4.46 9.03
N VAL A 9 8.66 -4.49 10.30
CA VAL A 9 8.09 -5.40 11.32
C VAL A 9 6.66 -5.01 11.65
N LEU A 10 6.36 -3.72 11.74
CA LEU A 10 5.02 -3.21 12.06
C LEU A 10 4.05 -3.46 10.90
N ILE A 11 4.46 -3.19 9.66
CA ILE A 11 3.68 -3.53 8.46
C ILE A 11 3.51 -5.03 8.32
N GLY A 12 4.60 -5.80 8.45
CA GLY A 12 4.55 -7.26 8.39
C GLY A 12 3.64 -7.84 9.46
N GLY A 13 3.64 -7.25 10.67
CA GLY A 13 2.75 -7.60 11.76
C GLY A 13 1.29 -7.30 11.46
N PHE A 14 0.98 -6.10 10.93
CA PHE A 14 -0.38 -5.77 10.49
C PHE A 14 -0.86 -6.70 9.38
N LEU A 15 0.00 -6.97 8.39
CA LEU A 15 -0.32 -7.88 7.30
C LEU A 15 -0.57 -9.30 7.83
N ALA A 16 0.26 -9.80 8.74
CA ALA A 16 0.10 -11.10 9.36
C ALA A 16 -1.16 -11.20 10.24
N LEU A 17 -1.53 -10.11 10.94
CA LEU A 17 -2.75 -10.05 11.74
C LEU A 17 -4.01 -9.99 10.86
N ASP A 18 -3.97 -9.22 9.78
CA ASP A 18 -5.09 -9.05 8.86
C ASP A 18 -5.33 -10.31 8.01
N LEU A 19 -4.25 -10.98 7.54
CA LEU A 19 -4.33 -12.26 6.85
C LEU A 19 -4.55 -13.46 7.78
N GLY A 20 -4.02 -13.43 9.01
CA GLY A 20 -3.96 -14.59 9.90
C GLY A 20 -5.09 -14.70 10.92
N VAL A 21 -5.61 -13.56 11.42
CA VAL A 21 -6.49 -13.56 12.61
C VAL A 21 -7.89 -13.00 12.32
N PHE A 22 -8.04 -12.00 11.45
CA PHE A 22 -9.27 -11.19 11.45
C PHE A 22 -10.45 -11.71 10.63
N HIS A 23 -10.30 -12.63 9.68
CA HIS A 23 -11.38 -12.90 8.71
C HIS A 23 -11.84 -14.36 8.60
N LYS A 24 -12.07 -15.00 9.75
CA LYS A 24 -12.71 -16.32 9.82
C LYS A 24 -14.25 -16.29 9.73
N LYS A 25 -14.90 -15.11 9.75
CA LYS A 25 -16.37 -15.01 9.66
C LYS A 25 -16.83 -14.13 8.51
N SER A 26 -17.60 -14.76 7.62
CA SER A 26 -18.38 -14.16 6.53
C SER A 26 -19.41 -13.19 7.08
N HIS A 27 -19.04 -11.92 7.24
CA HIS A 27 -20.01 -10.85 7.41
C HIS A 27 -19.99 -9.97 6.17
N VAL A 28 -21.18 -9.68 5.63
CA VAL A 28 -21.32 -8.81 4.47
C VAL A 28 -21.15 -7.38 4.98
N VAL A 29 -19.95 -6.82 4.82
CA VAL A 29 -19.69 -5.43 5.21
C VAL A 29 -20.65 -4.53 4.43
N SER A 30 -21.48 -3.79 5.16
CA SER A 30 -22.40 -2.82 4.55
C SER A 30 -21.61 -1.64 3.98
N THR A 31 -22.11 -1.00 2.91
CA THR A 31 -21.48 0.20 2.32
C THR A 31 -21.24 1.30 3.36
N ARG A 32 -22.13 1.45 4.35
CA ARG A 32 -22.00 2.43 5.43
C ARG A 32 -20.86 2.09 6.40
N GLU A 33 -20.66 0.79 6.66
CA GLU A 33 -19.59 0.29 7.51
C GLU A 33 -18.24 0.41 6.80
N ALA A 34 -18.16 0.02 5.52
CA ALA A 34 -16.97 0.19 4.69
C ALA A 34 -16.52 1.65 4.61
N LEU A 35 -17.46 2.58 4.39
CA LEU A 35 -17.16 4.01 4.30
C LEU A 35 -16.70 4.58 5.64
N SER A 36 -17.28 4.12 6.75
CA SER A 36 -16.84 4.50 8.11
C SER A 36 -15.41 4.02 8.38
N TRP A 37 -15.08 2.78 8.00
CA TRP A 37 -13.71 2.26 8.10
C TRP A 37 -12.73 3.06 7.25
N THR A 38 -13.09 3.40 6.00
CA THR A 38 -12.24 4.27 5.15
C THR A 38 -11.97 5.61 5.82
N VAL A 39 -12.98 6.27 6.39
CA VAL A 39 -12.80 7.55 7.08
C VAL A 39 -11.89 7.42 8.29
N VAL A 40 -12.03 6.35 9.08
CA VAL A 40 -11.15 6.08 10.22
C VAL A 40 -9.70 5.92 9.76
N TRP A 41 -9.45 5.09 8.75
CA TRP A 41 -8.10 4.85 8.23
C TRP A 41 -7.46 6.10 7.60
N VAL A 42 -8.23 6.88 6.84
CA VAL A 42 -7.76 8.15 6.27
C VAL A 42 -7.43 9.14 7.39
N SER A 43 -8.25 9.20 8.44
CA SER A 43 -8.01 10.09 9.58
C SER A 43 -6.75 9.72 10.35
N ILE A 44 -6.49 8.42 10.54
CA ILE A 44 -5.26 7.92 11.15
C ILE A 44 -4.04 8.29 10.30
N SER A 45 -4.12 8.13 8.97
CA SER A 45 -3.05 8.53 8.04
C SER A 45 -2.76 10.04 8.10
N LEU A 46 -3.81 10.86 8.10
CA LEU A 46 -3.67 12.31 8.26
C LEU A 46 -3.08 12.68 9.63
N LEU A 47 -3.46 12.00 10.70
CA LEU A 47 -2.87 12.23 12.02
C LEU A 47 -1.39 11.82 12.06
N PHE A 48 -1.02 10.76 11.34
CA PHE A 48 0.38 10.36 11.19
C PHE A 48 1.21 11.42 10.46
N SER A 49 0.63 12.23 9.57
CA SER A 49 1.34 13.36 8.95
C SER A 49 1.83 14.39 9.99
N VAL A 50 1.09 14.57 11.09
CA VAL A 50 1.52 15.41 12.23
C VAL A 50 2.69 14.76 12.96
N VAL A 51 2.69 13.43 13.10
CA VAL A 51 3.83 12.70 13.66
C VAL A 51 5.07 12.86 12.78
N VAL A 52 4.92 12.82 11.45
CA VAL A 52 6.02 13.08 10.50
C VAL A 52 6.56 14.50 10.69
N TYR A 53 5.69 15.50 10.78
CA TYR A 53 6.10 16.89 11.02
C TYR A 53 6.91 17.03 12.32
N LEU A 54 6.41 16.47 13.42
CA LEU A 54 7.07 16.53 14.72
C LEU A 54 8.38 15.74 14.74
N ALA A 55 8.45 14.60 14.05
CA ALA A 55 9.64 13.77 13.97
C ALA A 55 10.78 14.47 13.20
N TYR A 56 10.47 15.17 12.11
CA TYR A 56 11.44 15.96 11.35
C TYR A 56 11.85 17.24 12.07
N ARG A 57 10.91 17.92 12.75
CA ARG A 57 11.23 19.10 13.60
C ARG A 57 12.07 18.73 14.82
N GLY A 58 11.79 17.59 15.44
CA GLY A 58 12.47 17.10 16.65
C GLY A 58 13.80 16.39 16.38
N GLY A 59 14.20 16.19 15.12
CA GLY A 59 15.42 15.49 14.75
C GLY A 59 15.41 13.99 15.11
N TRP A 60 14.23 13.38 15.24
CA TRP A 60 14.08 11.96 15.59
C TRP A 60 14.34 11.02 14.41
N VAL A 61 14.47 11.58 13.20
CA VAL A 61 14.65 10.86 11.94
C VAL A 61 15.92 11.37 11.27
N GLU A 62 16.71 10.45 10.73
CA GLU A 62 17.87 10.77 9.89
C GLU A 62 17.39 11.61 8.70
N ASN A 63 17.88 12.85 8.58
CA ASN A 63 17.53 13.77 7.50
C ASN A 63 18.76 14.00 6.58
N PRO A 64 19.15 13.02 5.75
CA PRO A 64 20.30 13.13 4.86
C PRO A 64 20.13 14.19 3.76
N ASP A 65 18.89 14.50 3.39
CA ASP A 65 18.54 15.47 2.34
C ASP A 65 18.32 16.90 2.86
N SER A 66 18.51 17.15 4.16
CA SER A 66 18.24 18.45 4.81
C SER A 66 16.84 19.03 4.54
N LEU A 67 15.85 18.15 4.39
CA LEU A 67 14.46 18.50 4.07
C LEU A 67 13.83 19.31 5.21
N GLN A 68 13.06 20.34 4.84
CA GLN A 68 12.24 21.05 5.82
C GLN A 68 11.09 20.15 6.31
N PRO A 69 10.62 20.31 7.56
CA PRO A 69 9.49 19.51 8.08
C PRO A 69 8.25 19.58 7.18
N ASP A 70 7.98 20.74 6.58
CA ASP A 70 6.85 20.94 5.67
C ASP A 70 6.99 20.12 4.37
N GLU A 71 8.21 20.04 3.81
CA GLU A 71 8.50 19.24 2.61
C GLU A 71 8.40 17.74 2.89
N ALA A 72 8.82 17.30 4.08
CA ALA A 72 8.69 15.90 4.49
C ALA A 72 7.21 15.48 4.61
N VAL A 73 6.37 16.35 5.18
CA VAL A 73 4.91 16.14 5.24
C VAL A 73 4.30 16.12 3.85
N LEU A 74 4.69 17.06 2.98
CA LEU A 74 4.20 17.08 1.59
C LEU A 74 4.58 15.81 0.84
N LYS A 75 5.82 15.32 0.97
CA LYS A 75 6.25 14.05 0.38
C LYS A 75 5.45 12.87 0.91
N TYR A 76 5.21 12.82 2.22
CA TYR A 76 4.38 11.78 2.84
C TYR A 76 2.95 11.80 2.31
N LEU A 77 2.28 12.96 2.30
CA LEU A 77 0.92 13.10 1.81
C LEU A 77 0.81 12.79 0.31
N THR A 78 1.79 13.22 -0.48
CA THR A 78 1.87 12.93 -1.90
C THR A 78 2.00 11.42 -2.14
N GLY A 79 2.91 10.76 -1.42
CA GLY A 79 3.07 9.31 -1.48
C GLY A 79 1.78 8.58 -1.07
N TYR A 80 1.16 8.99 0.03
CA TYR A 80 -0.10 8.44 0.50
C TYR A 80 -1.22 8.56 -0.54
N LEU A 81 -1.37 9.73 -1.18
CA LEU A 81 -2.37 9.94 -2.23
C LEU A 81 -2.10 9.10 -3.48
N ILE A 82 -0.84 8.97 -3.89
CA ILE A 82 -0.44 8.11 -5.01
C ILE A 82 -0.79 6.65 -4.70
N GLU A 83 -0.45 6.16 -3.51
CA GLU A 83 -0.76 4.79 -3.09
C GLU A 83 -2.28 4.54 -2.96
N LEU A 84 -3.02 5.53 -2.46
CA LEU A 84 -4.49 5.47 -2.38
C LEU A 84 -5.12 5.40 -3.77
N SER A 85 -4.63 6.21 -4.72
CA SER A 85 -5.09 6.21 -6.11
C SER A 85 -4.80 4.88 -6.80
N LEU A 86 -3.58 4.34 -6.62
CA LEU A 86 -3.20 3.04 -7.16
C LEU A 86 -4.05 1.90 -6.56
N SER A 87 -4.39 1.99 -5.27
CA SER A 87 -5.24 1.01 -4.60
C SER A 87 -6.67 1.03 -5.13
N MET A 88 -7.21 2.22 -5.42
CA MET A 88 -8.55 2.39 -6.01
C MET A 88 -8.65 1.77 -7.41
N ASP A 89 -7.60 1.92 -8.23
CA ASP A 89 -7.51 1.29 -9.55
C ASP A 89 -7.56 -0.25 -9.45
N ASN A 90 -6.80 -0.84 -8.53
CA ASN A 90 -6.81 -2.30 -8.30
C ASN A 90 -8.20 -2.82 -7.89
N ILE A 91 -8.90 -2.11 -7.00
CA ILE A 91 -10.26 -2.49 -6.57
C ILE A 91 -11.24 -2.42 -7.74
N PHE A 92 -11.13 -1.41 -8.60
CA PHE A 92 -11.97 -1.26 -9.77
C PHE A 92 -11.81 -2.43 -10.76
N VAL A 93 -10.57 -2.82 -11.06
CA VAL A 93 -10.28 -3.98 -11.90
C VAL A 93 -10.90 -5.26 -11.33
N ILE A 94 -10.76 -5.50 -10.01
CA ILE A 94 -11.32 -6.68 -9.36
C ILE A 94 -12.86 -6.66 -9.40
N ALA A 95 -13.48 -5.50 -9.16
CA ALA A 95 -14.93 -5.36 -9.22
C ALA A 95 -15.48 -5.63 -10.63
N MET A 96 -14.78 -5.17 -11.67
CA MET A 96 -15.13 -5.45 -13.07
C MET A 96 -15.05 -6.95 -13.39
N ILE A 97 -14.01 -7.64 -12.92
CA ILE A 97 -13.85 -9.09 -13.06
C ILE A 97 -15.01 -9.82 -12.37
N PHE A 98 -15.36 -9.45 -11.14
CA PHE A 98 -16.48 -10.08 -10.41
C PHE A 98 -17.83 -9.86 -11.08
N ALA A 99 -18.04 -8.67 -11.67
CA ALA A 99 -19.23 -8.36 -12.43
C ALA A 99 -19.31 -9.21 -13.71
N TYR A 100 -18.20 -9.34 -14.45
CA TYR A 100 -18.12 -10.16 -15.67
C TYR A 100 -18.42 -11.64 -15.40
N PHE A 101 -17.89 -12.20 -14.31
CA PHE A 101 -18.10 -13.60 -13.94
C PHE A 101 -19.34 -13.86 -13.06
N ALA A 102 -20.15 -12.83 -12.80
CA ALA A 102 -21.35 -12.91 -11.96
C ALA A 102 -21.13 -13.63 -10.61
N VAL A 103 -20.01 -13.35 -9.94
CA VAL A 103 -19.60 -14.08 -8.73
C VAL A 103 -20.57 -13.82 -7.57
N PRO A 104 -21.20 -14.85 -6.98
CA PRO A 104 -22.10 -14.69 -5.83
C PRO A 104 -21.41 -14.02 -4.63
N ARG A 105 -22.10 -13.07 -3.97
CA ARG A 105 -21.54 -12.26 -2.87
C ARG A 105 -20.91 -13.06 -1.72
N GLN A 106 -21.42 -14.27 -1.46
CA GLN A 106 -20.89 -15.18 -0.46
C GLN A 106 -19.44 -15.64 -0.74
N TYR A 107 -19.03 -15.70 -2.01
CA TYR A 107 -17.68 -16.12 -2.40
C TYR A 107 -16.75 -14.96 -2.74
N GLN A 108 -17.28 -13.74 -2.94
CA GLN A 108 -16.48 -12.57 -3.31
C GLN A 108 -15.35 -12.30 -2.32
N HIS A 109 -15.59 -12.42 -1.02
CA HIS A 109 -14.53 -12.21 -0.01
C HIS A 109 -13.39 -13.23 -0.15
N ARG A 110 -13.69 -14.51 -0.39
CA ARG A 110 -12.65 -15.55 -0.53
C ARG A 110 -11.86 -15.39 -1.82
N VAL A 111 -12.54 -15.06 -2.92
CA VAL A 111 -11.88 -14.83 -4.21
C VAL A 111 -11.04 -13.54 -4.16
N LEU A 112 -11.55 -12.49 -3.51
CA LEU A 112 -10.82 -11.23 -3.29
C LEU A 112 -9.55 -11.47 -2.50
N PHE A 113 -9.63 -12.24 -1.41
CA PHE A 113 -8.47 -12.58 -0.59
C PHE A 113 -7.37 -13.29 -1.40
N TRP A 114 -7.73 -14.34 -2.16
CA TRP A 114 -6.77 -15.03 -3.03
C TRP A 114 -6.26 -14.15 -4.17
N GLY A 115 -7.09 -13.26 -4.70
CA GLY A 115 -6.72 -12.29 -5.74
C GLY A 115 -5.71 -11.27 -5.24
N ILE A 116 -5.92 -10.68 -4.05
CA ILE A 116 -4.98 -9.74 -3.44
C ILE A 116 -3.66 -10.44 -3.13
N LEU A 117 -3.70 -11.63 -2.53
CA LEU A 117 -2.49 -12.40 -2.22
C LEU A 117 -1.68 -12.71 -3.49
N GLY A 118 -2.37 -13.16 -4.55
CA GLY A 118 -1.77 -13.39 -5.86
C GLY A 118 -1.18 -12.11 -6.46
N ALA A 119 -1.93 -11.01 -6.44
CA ALA A 119 -1.47 -9.73 -6.96
C ALA A 119 -0.23 -9.21 -6.23
N VAL A 120 -0.19 -9.32 -4.89
CA VAL A 120 0.99 -8.96 -4.08
C VAL A 120 2.18 -9.85 -4.44
N PHE A 121 1.98 -11.15 -4.60
CA PHE A 121 3.03 -12.09 -4.99
C PHE A 121 3.59 -11.77 -6.39
N PHE A 122 2.72 -11.60 -7.39
CA PHE A 122 3.14 -11.22 -8.74
C PHE A 122 3.84 -9.85 -8.76
N ARG A 123 3.33 -8.87 -8.00
CA ARG A 123 3.95 -7.55 -7.86
C ARG A 123 5.37 -7.68 -7.28
N ALA A 124 5.53 -8.40 -6.17
CA ALA A 124 6.84 -8.62 -5.56
C ALA A 124 7.81 -9.34 -6.53
N GLY A 125 7.32 -10.37 -7.23
CA GLY A 125 8.09 -11.10 -8.24
C GLY A 125 8.55 -10.20 -9.39
N MET A 126 7.64 -9.38 -9.94
CA MET A 126 7.97 -8.43 -11.01
C MET A 126 8.97 -7.37 -10.55
N ILE A 127 8.87 -6.87 -9.31
CA ILE A 127 9.83 -5.91 -8.75
C ILE A 127 11.22 -6.55 -8.65
N VAL A 128 11.33 -7.74 -8.04
CA VAL A 128 12.62 -8.44 -7.90
C VAL A 128 13.23 -8.73 -9.27
N PHE A 129 12.41 -9.24 -10.20
CA PHE A 129 12.86 -9.53 -11.56
C PHE A 129 13.32 -8.27 -12.28
N GLY A 130 12.55 -7.18 -12.18
CA GLY A 130 12.89 -5.88 -12.76
C GLY A 130 14.21 -5.33 -12.23
N VAL A 131 14.42 -5.37 -10.91
CA VAL A 131 15.67 -4.94 -10.27
C VAL A 131 16.87 -5.76 -10.76
N VAL A 132 16.74 -7.10 -10.82
CA VAL A 132 17.79 -7.99 -11.32
C VAL A 132 18.12 -7.67 -12.79
N LEU A 133 17.09 -7.41 -13.59
CA LEU A 133 17.24 -7.13 -15.01
C LEU A 133 17.93 -5.78 -15.23
N ILE A 134 17.62 -4.74 -14.44
CA ILE A 134 18.33 -3.45 -14.44
C ILE A 134 19.80 -3.62 -14.04
N HIS A 135 20.09 -4.42 -13.00
CA HIS A 135 21.47 -4.67 -12.56
C HIS A 135 22.33 -5.41 -13.60
N LYS A 136 21.73 -6.25 -14.44
CA LYS A 136 22.45 -6.99 -15.49
C LYS A 136 22.53 -6.25 -16.83
N PHE A 137 21.55 -5.41 -17.17
CA PHE A 137 21.48 -4.71 -18.44
C PHE A 137 21.38 -3.20 -18.25
N SER A 138 22.52 -2.51 -18.27
CA SER A 138 22.60 -1.03 -18.14
C SER A 138 21.87 -0.28 -19.27
N TRP A 139 21.74 -0.88 -20.46
CA TRP A 139 20.92 -0.34 -21.55
C TRP A 139 19.44 -0.23 -21.19
N MET A 140 18.96 -1.12 -20.33
CA MET A 140 17.55 -1.17 -19.97
C MET A 140 17.13 -0.01 -19.07
N THR A 141 18.07 0.62 -18.35
CA THR A 141 17.86 1.88 -17.63
C THR A 141 17.42 3.01 -18.57
N TYR A 142 17.97 3.07 -19.79
CA TYR A 142 17.55 4.07 -20.79
C TYR A 142 16.15 3.78 -21.34
N LEU A 143 15.80 2.49 -21.50
CA LEU A 143 14.47 2.10 -21.98
C LEU A 143 13.37 2.40 -20.95
N PHE A 144 13.60 2.03 -19.69
CA PHE A 144 12.66 2.35 -18.60
C PHE A 144 12.60 3.85 -18.33
N GLY A 145 13.73 4.57 -18.37
CA GLY A 145 13.77 6.02 -18.20
C GLY A 145 13.15 6.83 -19.34
N ALA A 146 13.02 6.26 -20.55
CA ALA A 146 12.32 6.88 -21.68
C ALA A 146 10.80 6.63 -21.68
N LEU A 147 10.33 5.62 -20.93
CA LEU A 147 8.92 5.24 -20.81
C LEU A 147 8.24 5.78 -19.55
N LEU A 148 9.01 6.25 -18.55
CA LEU A 148 8.58 6.83 -17.27
C LEU A 148 8.44 8.34 -17.34
#